data_AF-A0A4V1X8N4-F1
#
_entry.id   AF-A0A4V1X8N4-F1
#
_cell.length_a   1.000
_cell.length_b   1.000
_cell.length_c   1.000
_cell.angle_alpha   90.00
_cell.angle_beta   90.00
_cell.angle_gamma   90.00
#
_symmetry.space_group_name_H-M   'P 1'
#
loop_
_entity.id
_entity.type
_entity.pdbx_description
1 polymer ?
#
loop_
_entity_poly.entity_id
_entity_poly.type
_entity_poly.pdbx_seq_one_letter_code
_entity_poly.pdbx_strand_id
1 'polypeptide(L)'
;MLRQVAGVEAQGATIVCNGEVVERLTLQADIAGPGAIIAFTMEAVLVTTYILLLRFPIFNSSHRVSSVRRRFLDSARGSLHDMFLAAVLLAVGVLIAAALGQSQKLSDPATADHPVAEAGSAVLLLVTTFCINPVLLLYVLLGCGGYRRRWLTRGITFVTWMVWVLSQTLRIFRSRAWRDGLGFAPDATIGELIQWDDRNHKYPGCTYGLQEGRGSPILLWICFWVTLILPALYSVYILITSVMALSGFGIKYGGHLSRPRWRLFERVVSGAMMFFSFVGMWDSLGILLYIHVQTLGISWDLGQILALGTWVPVLFEFIYILILGIPSVLEIRVPQNQIQANGPEMMKVYHGRNEETRGLTTRSPDAISLSESSTWTWPAASP
;
A
#
# COMPACT_ATOMS: atom_id res chain seq x y z
N MET A 1 6.35 17.15 -61.81
CA MET A 1 5.95 17.86 -60.58
C MET A 1 4.91 17.01 -59.85
N LEU A 2 5.36 16.14 -58.95
CA LEU A 2 4.50 15.37 -58.04
C LEU A 2 4.69 15.97 -56.65
N ARG A 3 3.60 16.50 -56.10
CA ARG A 3 3.54 17.16 -54.80
C ARG A 3 3.50 16.07 -53.73
N GLN A 4 4.62 15.84 -53.06
CA GLN A 4 4.66 15.04 -51.84
C GLN A 4 3.78 15.74 -50.79
N VAL A 5 2.64 15.13 -50.50
CA VAL A 5 1.85 15.46 -49.31
C VAL A 5 2.65 14.90 -48.14
N ALA A 6 3.29 15.79 -47.39
CA ALA A 6 3.96 15.45 -46.15
C ALA A 6 2.94 14.79 -45.23
N GLY A 7 3.13 13.49 -45.00
CA GLY A 7 2.41 12.76 -43.97
C GLY A 7 2.66 13.45 -42.65
N VAL A 8 1.58 13.68 -41.90
CA VAL A 8 1.66 14.07 -40.50
C VAL A 8 2.22 12.85 -39.76
N GLU A 9 3.55 12.71 -39.77
CA GLU A 9 4.25 11.86 -38.82
C GLU A 9 3.92 12.40 -37.44
N ALA A 10 3.33 11.54 -36.62
CA ALA A 10 3.07 11.84 -35.22
C ALA A 10 4.39 12.31 -34.59
N GLN A 11 4.42 13.60 -34.25
CA GLN A 11 5.50 14.21 -33.48
C GLN A 11 5.50 13.59 -32.08
N GLY A 12 6.10 12.40 -31.95
CA GLY A 12 6.73 12.03 -30.68
C GLY A 12 7.77 13.10 -30.39
N ALA A 13 7.85 13.55 -29.14
CA ALA A 13 8.84 14.53 -28.70
C ALA A 13 10.25 13.92 -28.79
N THR A 14 10.80 13.83 -30.00
CA THR A 14 12.20 13.52 -30.24
C THR A 14 12.98 14.80 -30.00
N ILE A 15 13.67 14.84 -28.87
CA ILE A 15 14.67 15.88 -28.61
C ILE A 15 15.85 15.57 -29.54
N VAL A 16 15.82 16.14 -30.74
CA VAL A 16 16.93 16.03 -31.70
C VAL A 16 17.94 17.12 -31.38
N CYS A 17 18.98 16.75 -30.62
CA CYS A 17 20.16 17.60 -30.45
C CYS A 17 21.22 17.15 -31.48
N ASN A 18 21.50 17.98 -32.49
CA ASN A 18 22.62 17.81 -33.43
C ASN A 18 22.71 16.45 -34.18
N GLY A 19 21.58 15.83 -34.54
CA GLY A 19 21.58 14.65 -35.42
C GLY A 19 22.04 13.33 -34.79
N GLU A 20 22.43 13.31 -33.52
CA GLU A 20 22.58 12.09 -32.73
C GLU A 20 21.30 11.88 -31.91
N VAL A 21 20.55 10.84 -32.29
CA VAL A 21 19.44 10.33 -31.45
C VAL A 21 20.08 9.81 -30.17
N VAL A 22 19.87 10.51 -29.06
CA VAL A 22 20.45 10.16 -27.76
C VAL A 22 19.79 8.87 -27.25
N GLU A 23 20.40 7.73 -27.60
CA GLU A 23 20.01 6.35 -27.28
C GLU A 23 20.21 5.97 -25.80
N ARG A 24 20.34 6.95 -24.88
CA ARG A 24 20.77 6.69 -23.49
C ARG A 24 19.66 6.66 -22.43
N LEU A 25 18.38 6.69 -22.82
CA LEU A 25 17.25 6.47 -21.89
C LEU A 25 16.85 4.99 -21.74
N THR A 26 17.60 4.06 -22.32
CA THR A 26 17.27 2.62 -22.39
C THR A 26 17.15 1.94 -21.02
N LEU A 27 18.06 2.20 -20.06
CA LEU A 27 17.96 1.59 -18.73
C LEU A 27 16.76 2.13 -17.90
N GLN A 28 16.28 3.33 -18.24
CA GLN A 28 15.06 3.90 -17.65
C GLN A 28 13.79 3.44 -18.37
N ALA A 29 13.91 3.08 -19.64
CA ALA A 29 12.82 2.47 -20.40
C ALA A 29 12.37 1.15 -19.75
N ASP A 30 13.23 0.40 -19.08
CA ASP A 30 12.80 -0.85 -18.45
C ASP A 30 11.87 -0.64 -17.22
N ILE A 31 12.12 0.41 -16.43
CA ILE A 31 11.38 0.65 -15.17
C ILE A 31 10.16 1.56 -15.38
N ALA A 32 10.18 2.43 -16.38
CA ALA A 32 9.10 3.35 -16.73
C ALA A 32 8.49 3.08 -18.12
N GLY A 33 8.85 1.96 -18.74
CA GLY A 33 8.37 1.59 -20.07
C GLY A 33 6.91 1.13 -20.07
N PRO A 34 6.34 0.89 -21.27
CA PRO A 34 4.94 0.54 -21.44
C PRO A 34 4.52 -0.65 -20.58
N GLY A 35 5.39 -1.66 -20.45
CA GLY A 35 5.14 -2.85 -19.64
C GLY A 35 5.00 -2.57 -18.15
N ALA A 36 5.91 -1.76 -17.59
CA ALA A 36 5.84 -1.35 -16.19
C ALA A 36 4.58 -0.52 -15.92
N ILE A 37 4.23 0.41 -16.81
CA ILE A 37 3.02 1.22 -16.70
C ILE A 37 1.75 0.35 -16.69
N ILE A 38 1.68 -0.67 -17.56
CA ILE A 38 0.57 -1.64 -17.57
C ILE A 38 0.54 -2.40 -16.24
N ALA A 39 1.69 -2.87 -15.74
CA ALA A 39 1.78 -3.56 -14.46
C ALA A 39 1.25 -2.70 -13.31
N PHE A 40 1.67 -1.44 -13.24
CA PHE A 40 1.26 -0.49 -12.21
C PHE A 40 -0.24 -0.17 -12.31
N THR A 41 -0.76 -0.05 -13.52
CA THR A 41 -2.20 0.17 -13.73
C THR A 41 -3.00 -1.03 -13.24
N MET A 42 -2.59 -2.25 -13.58
CA MET A 42 -3.24 -3.47 -13.09
C MET A 42 -3.20 -3.56 -11.56
N GLU A 43 -2.05 -3.27 -10.95
CA GLU A 43 -1.90 -3.24 -9.49
C GLU A 43 -2.87 -2.25 -8.84
N ALA A 44 -2.89 -1.01 -9.31
CA ALA A 44 -3.73 0.05 -8.76
C ALA A 44 -5.22 -0.29 -8.85
N VAL A 45 -5.67 -0.85 -9.98
CA VAL A 45 -7.04 -1.30 -10.19
C VAL A 45 -7.39 -2.46 -9.25
N LEU A 46 -6.50 -3.45 -9.12
CA LEU A 46 -6.69 -4.57 -8.22
C LEU A 46 -6.79 -4.10 -6.77
N VAL A 47 -5.79 -3.35 -6.26
CA VAL A 47 -5.79 -2.84 -4.89
C VAL A 47 -7.05 -2.01 -4.60
N THR A 48 -7.44 -1.13 -5.52
CA THR A 48 -8.67 -0.35 -5.39
C THR A 48 -9.89 -1.26 -5.28
N THR A 49 -9.97 -2.30 -6.09
CA THR A 49 -11.04 -3.31 -6.02
C THR A 49 -11.06 -3.98 -4.65
N TYR A 50 -9.92 -4.44 -4.11
CA TYR A 50 -9.85 -5.02 -2.77
C TYR A 50 -10.31 -4.05 -1.66
N ILE A 51 -9.94 -2.78 -1.76
CA ILE A 51 -10.38 -1.74 -0.81
C ILE A 51 -11.90 -1.58 -0.87
N LEU A 52 -12.46 -1.45 -2.07
CA LEU A 52 -13.91 -1.30 -2.27
C LEU A 52 -14.68 -2.47 -1.65
N LEU A 53 -14.21 -3.69 -1.87
CA LEU A 53 -14.86 -4.90 -1.36
C LEU A 53 -14.76 -5.04 0.15
N LEU A 54 -13.58 -4.83 0.71
CA LEU A 54 -13.31 -5.17 2.11
C LEU A 54 -13.66 -4.04 3.08
N ARG A 55 -13.72 -2.77 2.63
CA ARG A 55 -13.93 -1.62 3.51
C ARG A 55 -15.29 -0.95 3.37
N PHE A 56 -15.93 -0.98 2.21
CA PHE A 56 -17.21 -0.28 2.10
C PHE A 56 -18.28 -1.01 2.91
N PRO A 57 -18.98 -0.33 3.85
CA PRO A 57 -20.00 -0.95 4.68
C PRO A 57 -21.23 -1.38 3.88
N ILE A 58 -21.44 -0.84 2.68
CA ILE A 58 -22.42 -1.33 1.71
C ILE A 58 -22.16 -2.84 1.52
N PHE A 59 -20.89 -3.21 1.30
CA PHE A 59 -20.19 -4.50 1.47
C PHE A 59 -20.72 -5.47 2.53
N ASN A 60 -21.00 -4.93 3.70
CA ASN A 60 -20.92 -5.69 4.94
C ASN A 60 -22.22 -5.68 5.75
N SER A 61 -23.13 -4.74 5.46
CA SER A 61 -24.25 -4.41 6.37
C SER A 61 -25.56 -5.16 6.11
N SER A 62 -25.71 -5.91 5.01
CA SER A 62 -26.97 -6.63 4.77
C SER A 62 -26.87 -8.10 5.18
N HIS A 63 -27.60 -8.51 6.20
CA HIS A 63 -27.70 -9.93 6.58
C HIS A 63 -28.41 -10.79 5.51
N ARG A 64 -29.03 -10.16 4.51
CA ARG A 64 -29.77 -10.79 3.40
C ARG A 64 -29.00 -10.82 2.08
N VAL A 65 -27.70 -10.55 2.05
CA VAL A 65 -27.00 -10.55 0.76
C VAL A 65 -26.90 -11.94 0.14
N SER A 66 -27.12 -11.95 -1.18
CA SER A 66 -26.95 -13.06 -2.10
C SER A 66 -25.69 -13.88 -1.80
N SER A 67 -25.81 -15.21 -1.86
CA SER A 67 -24.70 -16.17 -1.72
C SER A 67 -23.46 -15.79 -2.53
N VAL A 68 -23.65 -15.20 -3.72
CA VAL A 68 -22.59 -14.74 -4.63
C VAL A 68 -21.67 -13.71 -3.99
N ARG A 69 -22.23 -12.71 -3.30
CA ARG A 69 -21.43 -11.65 -2.66
C ARG A 69 -20.57 -12.20 -1.53
N ARG A 70 -21.12 -13.13 -0.74
CA ARG A 70 -20.37 -13.79 0.33
C ARG A 70 -19.19 -14.54 -0.26
N ARG A 71 -19.41 -15.32 -1.33
CA ARG A 71 -18.34 -15.99 -2.08
C ARG A 71 -17.29 -15.01 -2.58
N PHE A 72 -17.70 -13.86 -3.11
CA PHE A 72 -16.77 -12.83 -3.60
C PHE A 72 -15.90 -12.23 -2.48
N LEU A 73 -16.50 -11.89 -1.33
CA LEU A 73 -15.77 -11.39 -0.16
C LEU A 73 -14.85 -12.44 0.43
N ASP A 74 -15.30 -13.69 0.48
CA ASP A 74 -14.51 -14.82 0.95
C ASP A 74 -13.32 -15.08 0.00
N SER A 75 -13.54 -14.98 -1.31
CA SER A 75 -12.48 -15.06 -2.34
C SER A 75 -11.46 -13.94 -2.17
N ALA A 76 -11.93 -12.69 -2.07
CA ALA A 76 -11.06 -11.54 -1.83
C ALA A 76 -10.28 -11.67 -0.52
N ARG A 77 -10.86 -12.23 0.54
CA ARG A 77 -10.12 -12.48 1.79
C ARG A 77 -9.10 -13.60 1.63
N GLY A 78 -9.41 -14.63 0.85
CA GLY A 78 -8.52 -15.75 0.56
C GLY A 78 -7.27 -15.30 -0.20
N SER A 79 -7.45 -14.58 -1.31
CA SER A 79 -6.37 -14.13 -2.20
C SER A 79 -5.66 -12.84 -1.75
N LEU A 80 -6.14 -12.18 -0.68
CA LEU A 80 -5.54 -10.93 -0.19
C LEU A 80 -4.06 -11.11 0.19
N HIS A 81 -3.70 -12.29 0.72
CA HIS A 81 -2.32 -12.56 1.11
C HIS A 81 -1.39 -12.67 -0.09
N ASP A 82 -1.81 -13.36 -1.14
CA ASP A 82 -1.04 -13.55 -2.37
C ASP A 82 -0.93 -12.23 -3.14
N MET A 83 -2.00 -11.44 -3.18
CA MET A 83 -1.96 -10.06 -3.69
C MET A 83 -0.94 -9.20 -2.92
N PHE A 84 -0.92 -9.29 -1.59
CA PHE A 84 0.06 -8.57 -0.77
C PHE A 84 1.49 -9.03 -1.03
N LEU A 85 1.74 -10.33 -1.14
CA LEU A 85 3.07 -10.85 -1.44
C LEU A 85 3.54 -10.45 -2.84
N ALA A 86 2.66 -10.50 -3.83
CA ALA A 86 2.95 -10.03 -5.19
C ALA A 86 3.34 -8.54 -5.20
N ALA A 87 2.57 -7.69 -4.52
CA ALA A 87 2.88 -6.25 -4.38
C ALA A 87 4.23 -6.02 -3.67
N VAL A 88 4.52 -6.78 -2.61
CA VAL A 88 5.83 -6.71 -1.91
C VAL A 88 6.96 -7.11 -2.84
N LEU A 89 6.82 -8.22 -3.58
CA LEU A 89 7.84 -8.70 -4.51
C LEU A 89 8.12 -7.67 -5.62
N LEU A 90 7.07 -7.08 -6.18
CA LEU A 90 7.19 -6.01 -7.16
C LEU A 90 7.92 -4.79 -6.56
N ALA A 91 7.52 -4.34 -5.37
CA ALA A 91 8.16 -3.21 -4.69
C ALA A 91 9.64 -3.47 -4.38
N VAL A 92 9.97 -4.66 -3.90
CA VAL A 92 11.37 -5.06 -3.64
C VAL A 92 12.17 -5.13 -4.94
N GLY A 93 11.62 -5.73 -6.00
CA GLY A 93 12.28 -5.79 -7.31
C GLY A 93 12.59 -4.41 -7.88
N VAL A 94 11.61 -3.50 -7.82
CA VAL A 94 11.77 -2.10 -8.24
C VAL A 94 12.80 -1.37 -7.36
N LEU A 95 12.80 -1.57 -6.04
CA LEU A 95 13.79 -0.98 -5.15
C LEU A 95 15.21 -1.48 -5.43
N ILE A 96 15.38 -2.77 -5.75
CA ILE A 96 16.67 -3.35 -6.14
C ILE A 96 17.13 -2.77 -7.47
N ALA A 97 16.27 -2.75 -8.49
CA ALA A 97 16.59 -2.15 -9.79
C ALA A 97 16.98 -0.68 -9.62
N ALA A 98 16.26 0.05 -8.77
CA ALA A 98 16.53 1.42 -8.43
C ALA A 98 17.89 1.62 -7.74
N ALA A 99 18.27 0.73 -6.83
CA ALA A 99 19.56 0.75 -6.15
C ALA A 99 20.71 0.41 -7.10
N LEU A 100 20.54 -0.58 -7.98
CA LEU A 100 21.52 -0.97 -8.99
C LEU A 100 21.76 0.15 -10.01
N GLY A 101 20.69 0.76 -10.53
CA GLY A 101 20.80 1.91 -11.43
C GLY A 101 21.52 3.10 -10.78
N GLN A 102 21.31 3.31 -9.48
CA GLN A 102 22.05 4.33 -8.73
C GLN A 102 23.52 3.95 -8.54
N SER A 103 23.83 2.68 -8.29
CA SER A 103 25.21 2.21 -8.15
C SER A 103 25.99 2.40 -9.46
N GLN A 104 25.39 2.09 -10.60
CA GLN A 104 26.01 2.30 -11.91
C GLN A 104 26.32 3.79 -12.16
N LYS A 105 25.40 4.69 -11.78
CA LYS A 105 25.61 6.15 -11.83
C LYS A 105 26.80 6.62 -10.98
N LEU A 106 27.09 5.95 -9.85
CA LEU A 106 28.23 6.29 -9.01
C LEU A 106 29.56 5.81 -9.59
N SER A 107 29.55 4.74 -10.39
CA SER A 107 30.76 4.20 -11.00
C SER A 107 31.25 5.02 -12.19
N ASP A 108 30.37 5.79 -12.84
CA ASP A 108 30.73 6.66 -13.96
C ASP A 108 30.53 8.14 -13.61
N PRO A 109 31.56 8.82 -13.07
CA PRO A 109 31.45 10.23 -12.69
C PRO A 109 31.22 11.16 -13.88
N ALA A 110 31.54 10.75 -15.12
CA ALA A 110 31.32 11.57 -16.31
C ALA A 110 29.82 11.71 -16.64
N THR A 111 28.99 10.73 -16.27
CA THR A 111 27.52 10.79 -16.44
C THR A 111 26.80 11.35 -15.22
N ALA A 112 27.48 11.52 -14.08
CA ALA A 112 26.86 12.05 -12.86
C ALA A 112 26.28 13.45 -13.06
N ASP A 113 26.90 14.26 -13.93
CA ASP A 113 26.51 15.65 -14.12
C ASP A 113 25.48 15.93 -15.23
N HIS A 114 25.07 14.90 -15.96
CA HIS A 114 24.14 15.06 -17.08
C HIS A 114 22.69 15.31 -16.62
N PRO A 115 21.96 16.26 -17.25
CA PRO A 115 20.55 16.56 -16.95
C PRO A 115 19.64 15.32 -16.99
N VAL A 116 19.88 14.44 -17.96
CA VAL A 116 19.12 13.21 -18.18
C VAL A 116 19.16 12.31 -16.93
N ALA A 117 20.30 12.29 -16.23
CA ALA A 117 20.47 11.48 -15.04
C ALA A 117 19.72 12.04 -13.82
N GLU A 118 19.31 13.31 -13.84
CA GLU A 118 18.49 13.94 -12.79
C GLU A 118 17.00 13.67 -13.03
N ALA A 119 16.50 13.91 -14.24
CA ALA A 119 15.12 13.58 -14.64
C ALA A 119 14.81 12.10 -14.37
N GLY A 120 15.76 11.24 -14.72
CA GLY A 120 15.69 9.83 -14.44
C GLY A 120 15.59 9.45 -12.97
N SER A 121 16.25 10.21 -12.09
CA SER A 121 16.15 9.99 -10.64
C SER A 121 14.78 10.37 -10.10
N ALA A 122 14.12 11.38 -10.68
CA ALA A 122 12.77 11.80 -10.31
C ALA A 122 11.72 10.75 -10.74
N VAL A 123 11.82 10.23 -11.97
CA VAL A 123 10.96 9.12 -12.44
C VAL A 123 11.11 7.92 -11.53
N LEU A 124 12.34 7.55 -11.18
CA LEU A 124 12.60 6.43 -10.28
C LEU A 124 12.04 6.67 -8.87
N LEU A 125 11.98 7.91 -8.40
CA LEU A 125 11.35 8.28 -7.13
C LEU A 125 9.83 8.08 -7.21
N LEU A 126 9.20 8.51 -8.30
CA LEU A 126 7.77 8.28 -8.54
C LEU A 126 7.44 6.79 -8.58
N VAL A 127 8.21 6.00 -9.34
CA VAL A 127 7.99 4.55 -9.47
C VAL A 127 8.15 3.83 -8.12
N THR A 128 9.21 4.12 -7.37
CA THR A 128 9.41 3.51 -6.04
C THR A 128 8.36 3.96 -5.03
N THR A 129 7.86 5.19 -5.13
CA THR A 129 6.74 5.68 -4.30
C THR A 129 5.43 4.99 -4.68
N PHE A 130 5.17 4.81 -5.98
CA PHE A 130 4.05 4.05 -6.48
C PHE A 130 4.04 2.65 -5.87
N CYS A 131 5.11 1.87 -5.98
CA CYS A 131 5.11 0.47 -5.53
C CYS A 131 4.92 0.26 -4.02
N ILE A 132 5.29 1.23 -3.19
CA ILE A 132 5.14 1.10 -1.72
C ILE A 132 3.71 1.35 -1.26
N ASN A 133 2.97 2.22 -1.93
CA ASN A 133 1.62 2.58 -1.52
C ASN A 133 0.63 1.39 -1.56
N PRO A 134 0.56 0.56 -2.63
CA PRO A 134 -0.16 -0.72 -2.67
C PRO A 134 0.15 -1.63 -1.48
N VAL A 135 1.44 -1.79 -1.14
CA VAL A 135 1.88 -2.65 -0.02
C VAL A 135 1.31 -2.15 1.31
N LEU A 136 1.37 -0.83 1.55
CA LEU A 136 0.79 -0.22 2.76
C LEU A 136 -0.73 -0.36 2.81
N LEU A 137 -1.42 -0.16 1.68
CA LEU A 137 -2.88 -0.34 1.58
C LEU A 137 -3.29 -1.77 1.90
N LEU A 138 -2.66 -2.75 1.25
CA LEU A 138 -2.93 -4.17 1.44
C LEU A 138 -2.56 -4.64 2.86
N TYR A 139 -1.48 -4.11 3.43
CA TYR A 139 -1.11 -4.36 4.83
C TYR A 139 -2.22 -3.91 5.80
N VAL A 140 -2.77 -2.72 5.60
CA VAL A 140 -3.87 -2.19 6.41
C VAL A 140 -5.15 -3.03 6.26
N LEU A 141 -5.39 -3.61 5.07
CA LEU A 141 -6.49 -4.55 4.85
C LEU A 141 -6.26 -5.89 5.58
N LEU A 142 -5.04 -6.44 5.51
CA LEU A 142 -4.66 -7.68 6.20
C LEU A 142 -4.78 -7.57 7.72
N GLY A 143 -4.48 -6.39 8.29
CA GLY A 143 -4.59 -6.12 9.73
C GLY A 143 -5.99 -6.39 10.29
N CYS A 144 -7.04 -6.19 9.49
CA CYS A 144 -8.42 -6.43 9.89
C CYS A 144 -8.79 -7.92 9.95
N GLY A 145 -8.12 -8.78 9.20
CA GLY A 145 -8.54 -10.17 8.93
C GLY A 145 -8.17 -11.23 9.99
N GLY A 146 -7.68 -10.85 11.17
CA GLY A 146 -7.36 -11.86 12.21
C GLY A 146 -6.17 -12.79 11.89
N TYR A 147 -5.36 -12.47 10.87
CA TYR A 147 -4.38 -13.40 10.30
C TYR A 147 -3.37 -13.97 11.33
N ARG A 148 -3.10 -15.27 11.28
CA ARG A 148 -2.30 -16.00 12.29
C ARG A 148 -0.81 -15.64 12.27
N ARG A 149 -0.25 -15.23 11.12
CA ARG A 149 1.16 -14.83 10.95
C ARG A 149 1.37 -13.31 10.90
N ARG A 150 0.65 -12.55 11.71
CA ARG A 150 0.77 -11.07 11.79
C ARG A 150 2.20 -10.56 11.92
N TRP A 151 3.06 -11.30 12.61
CA TRP A 151 4.40 -10.83 12.93
C TRP A 151 5.34 -10.80 11.71
N LEU A 152 5.25 -11.81 10.84
CA LEU A 152 6.02 -11.84 9.59
C LEU A 152 5.58 -10.71 8.64
N THR A 153 4.28 -10.55 8.42
CA THR A 153 3.73 -9.49 7.56
C THR A 153 4.13 -8.10 8.06
N ARG A 154 4.12 -7.89 9.39
CA ARG A 154 4.61 -6.66 10.04
C ARG A 154 6.09 -6.43 9.77
N GLY A 155 6.92 -7.45 9.96
CA GLY A 155 8.35 -7.38 9.70
C GLY A 155 8.66 -7.03 8.25
N ILE A 156 8.04 -7.74 7.30
CA ILE A 156 8.22 -7.49 5.86
C ILE A 156 7.83 -6.05 5.51
N THR A 157 6.62 -5.62 5.91
CA THR A 157 6.13 -4.27 5.61
C THR A 157 7.06 -3.21 6.21
N PHE A 158 7.52 -3.41 7.44
CA PHE A 158 8.44 -2.50 8.12
C PHE A 158 9.79 -2.42 7.40
N VAL A 159 10.38 -3.55 7.02
CA VAL A 159 11.66 -3.60 6.30
C VAL A 159 11.52 -2.94 4.93
N THR A 160 10.51 -3.30 4.14
CA THR A 160 10.24 -2.72 2.83
C THR A 160 10.05 -1.20 2.93
N TRP A 161 9.32 -0.73 3.94
CA TRP A 161 9.13 0.69 4.21
C TRP A 161 10.42 1.40 4.62
N MET A 162 11.20 0.82 5.53
CA MET A 162 12.50 1.38 5.97
C MET A 162 13.48 1.51 4.81
N VAL A 163 13.58 0.49 3.96
CA VAL A 163 14.43 0.51 2.75
C VAL A 163 13.99 1.63 1.81
N TRP A 164 12.68 1.80 1.61
CA TRP A 164 12.16 2.89 0.80
C TRP A 164 12.49 4.27 1.39
N VAL A 165 12.22 4.50 2.67
CA VAL A 165 12.54 5.79 3.32
C VAL A 165 14.01 6.10 3.26
N LEU A 166 14.87 5.12 3.54
CA LEU A 166 16.31 5.31 3.44
C LEU A 166 16.71 5.66 2.01
N SER A 167 16.15 4.97 1.02
CA SER A 167 16.38 5.25 -0.41
C SER A 167 15.97 6.69 -0.78
N GLN A 168 14.78 7.14 -0.37
CA GLN A 168 14.31 8.50 -0.66
C GLN A 168 15.15 9.56 0.06
N THR A 169 15.45 9.32 1.33
CA THR A 169 16.27 10.22 2.16
C THR A 169 17.65 10.41 1.53
N LEU A 170 18.31 9.31 1.15
CA LEU A 170 19.60 9.35 0.47
C LEU A 170 19.54 10.09 -0.88
N ARG A 171 18.44 9.98 -1.63
CA ARG A 171 18.26 10.71 -2.89
C ARG A 171 18.12 12.21 -2.68
N ILE A 172 17.30 12.62 -1.72
CA ILE A 172 17.09 14.05 -1.40
C ILE A 172 18.41 14.66 -0.97
N PHE A 173 19.12 14.04 -0.02
CA PHE A 173 20.40 14.55 0.46
C PHE A 173 21.50 14.54 -0.61
N ARG A 174 21.41 13.63 -1.60
CA ARG A 174 22.35 13.61 -2.73
C ARG A 174 21.97 14.55 -3.86
N SER A 175 20.73 15.04 -3.91
CA SER A 175 20.27 15.94 -4.96
C SER A 175 21.12 17.22 -4.97
N ARG A 176 21.41 17.72 -6.17
CA ARG A 176 22.19 18.96 -6.34
C ARG A 176 21.47 20.15 -5.70
N ALA A 177 20.14 20.20 -5.85
CA ALA A 177 19.29 21.19 -5.19
C ALA A 177 19.50 21.28 -3.67
N TRP A 178 19.73 20.16 -2.99
CA TRP A 178 20.08 20.15 -1.57
C TRP A 178 21.52 20.62 -1.32
N ARG A 179 22.48 20.11 -2.10
CA ARG A 179 23.91 20.43 -1.93
C ARG A 179 24.22 21.91 -2.17
N ASP A 180 23.57 22.49 -3.17
CA ASP A 180 23.84 23.86 -3.61
C ASP A 180 23.02 24.89 -2.82
N GLY A 181 22.17 24.44 -1.87
CA GLY A 181 21.32 25.32 -1.05
C GLY A 181 20.22 26.04 -1.84
N LEU A 182 20.04 25.71 -3.12
CA LEU A 182 19.11 26.37 -4.04
C LEU A 182 17.64 25.96 -3.81
N GLY A 183 17.38 24.86 -3.10
CA GLY A 183 16.05 24.26 -2.97
C GLY A 183 15.06 24.91 -1.98
N PHE A 184 15.42 25.99 -1.28
CA PHE A 184 14.57 26.59 -0.24
C PHE A 184 14.44 28.11 -0.30
N ALA A 185 14.71 28.73 -1.45
CA ALA A 185 14.25 30.10 -1.63
C ALA A 185 12.71 30.08 -1.65
N PRO A 186 12.02 30.76 -0.71
CA PRO A 186 10.55 30.77 -0.63
C PRO A 186 9.88 31.35 -1.89
N ASP A 187 10.68 31.95 -2.77
CA ASP A 187 10.24 32.66 -3.97
C ASP A 187 10.35 31.80 -5.24
N ALA A 188 11.01 30.61 -5.16
CA ALA A 188 11.22 29.75 -6.31
C ALA A 188 9.90 29.09 -6.75
N THR A 189 9.54 29.25 -8.02
CA THR A 189 8.34 28.61 -8.60
C THR A 189 8.69 27.20 -9.10
N ILE A 190 7.71 26.27 -9.20
CA ILE A 190 7.93 24.97 -9.89
C ILE A 190 8.41 25.19 -11.32
N GLY A 191 7.96 26.30 -11.93
CA GLY A 191 8.45 26.79 -13.21
C GLY A 191 9.96 26.91 -13.24
N GLU A 192 10.61 27.44 -12.21
CA GLU A 192 12.08 27.55 -12.12
C GLU A 192 12.79 26.24 -11.73
N LEU A 193 12.13 25.34 -11.02
CA LEU A 193 12.71 24.02 -10.70
C LEU A 193 12.73 23.07 -11.91
N ILE A 194 11.82 23.30 -12.87
CA ILE A 194 11.67 22.50 -14.11
C ILE A 194 12.14 23.28 -15.35
N GLN A 195 12.14 24.62 -15.35
CA GLN A 195 12.97 25.46 -16.23
C GLN A 195 14.41 25.28 -15.77
N TRP A 196 14.93 24.11 -16.14
CA TRP A 196 16.34 23.86 -16.20
C TRP A 196 16.94 25.01 -17.02
N ASP A 197 17.77 25.79 -16.34
CA ASP A 197 18.34 27.04 -16.77
C ASP A 197 19.00 26.91 -18.16
N ASP A 198 18.26 27.33 -19.20
CA ASP A 198 18.73 27.50 -20.58
C ASP A 198 19.81 28.61 -20.69
N ARG A 199 20.29 29.15 -19.55
CA ARG A 199 21.45 30.05 -19.52
C ARG A 199 22.78 29.33 -19.74
N ASN A 200 22.84 28.00 -19.74
CA ASN A 200 24.06 27.33 -20.19
C ASN A 200 24.11 27.39 -21.73
N HIS A 201 24.79 28.42 -22.27
CA HIS A 201 24.89 28.80 -23.69
C HIS A 201 25.44 27.72 -24.65
N LYS A 202 25.52 26.46 -24.22
CA LYS A 202 26.13 25.37 -24.97
C LYS A 202 25.22 24.80 -26.06
N TYR A 203 23.91 25.05 -26.02
CA TYR A 203 22.94 24.57 -27.02
C TYR A 203 21.86 25.62 -27.34
N PRO A 204 22.21 26.72 -28.04
CA PRO A 204 21.22 27.73 -28.43
C PRO A 204 20.18 27.12 -29.40
N GLY A 205 18.92 27.02 -28.98
CA GLY A 205 17.79 26.67 -29.87
C GLY A 205 16.81 25.61 -29.35
N CYS A 206 17.08 24.91 -28.26
CA CYS A 206 16.17 23.91 -27.70
C CYS A 206 15.32 24.51 -26.58
N THR A 207 14.25 25.23 -26.94
CA THR A 207 13.27 25.69 -25.95
C THR A 207 12.34 24.56 -25.56
N TYR A 208 12.54 23.99 -24.37
CA TYR A 208 11.60 23.04 -23.79
C TYR A 208 10.36 23.79 -23.32
N GLY A 209 9.33 23.82 -24.16
CA GLY A 209 8.03 24.39 -23.82
C GLY A 209 7.24 23.53 -22.83
N LEU A 210 7.77 23.27 -21.63
CA LEU A 210 6.90 22.88 -20.52
C LEU A 210 6.27 24.15 -19.98
N GLN A 211 5.10 24.46 -20.53
CA GLN A 211 4.29 25.62 -20.19
C GLN A 211 4.13 25.71 -18.65
N GLU A 212 4.46 26.88 -18.09
CA GLU A 212 4.48 27.21 -16.66
C GLU A 212 3.26 26.69 -15.89
N GLY A 213 3.33 25.45 -15.43
CA GLY A 213 2.40 24.92 -14.45
C GLY A 213 2.71 25.57 -13.12
N ARG A 214 1.87 26.53 -12.68
CA ARG A 214 1.88 27.11 -11.33
C ARG A 214 1.47 26.08 -10.26
N GLY A 215 2.12 24.93 -10.20
CA GLY A 215 2.12 24.14 -8.98
C GLY A 215 3.02 24.84 -7.96
N SER A 216 2.56 24.97 -6.73
CA SER A 216 3.42 25.45 -5.64
C SER A 216 4.38 24.32 -5.27
N PRO A 217 5.71 24.52 -5.31
CA PRO A 217 6.67 23.48 -4.94
C PRO A 217 6.47 23.05 -3.48
N ILE A 218 5.95 23.97 -2.67
CA ILE A 218 5.56 23.76 -1.27
C ILE A 218 4.46 22.70 -1.16
N LEU A 219 3.47 22.67 -2.06
CA LEU A 219 2.37 21.69 -1.97
C LEU A 219 2.86 20.27 -2.26
N LEU A 220 3.70 20.09 -3.29
CA LEU A 220 4.34 18.80 -3.57
C LEU A 220 5.27 18.38 -2.44
N TRP A 221 5.98 19.34 -1.85
CA TRP A 221 6.84 19.08 -0.69
C TRP A 221 6.03 18.65 0.53
N ILE A 222 4.92 19.34 0.84
CA ILE A 222 3.99 18.97 1.91
C ILE A 222 3.39 17.59 1.64
N CYS A 223 2.89 17.33 0.44
CA CYS A 223 2.35 16.02 0.05
C CYS A 223 3.42 14.93 0.22
N PHE A 224 4.65 15.20 -0.23
CA PHE A 224 5.78 14.31 -0.08
C PHE A 224 6.07 14.00 1.39
N TRP A 225 6.21 15.01 2.26
CA TRP A 225 6.43 14.79 3.69
C TRP A 225 5.25 14.14 4.39
N VAL A 226 4.02 14.46 4.02
CA VAL A 226 2.83 13.79 4.56
C VAL A 226 2.86 12.30 4.16
N THR A 227 3.23 11.97 2.92
CA THR A 227 3.41 10.58 2.48
C THR A 227 4.64 9.88 3.08
N LEU A 228 5.62 10.63 3.61
CA LEU A 228 6.83 10.05 4.23
C LEU A 228 6.69 9.91 5.75
N ILE A 229 6.33 11.00 6.43
CA ILE A 229 6.25 11.10 7.90
C ILE A 229 5.10 10.27 8.43
N LEU A 230 3.92 10.34 7.81
CA LEU A 230 2.72 9.73 8.37
C LEU A 230 2.84 8.18 8.35
N PRO A 231 3.35 7.56 7.27
CA PRO A 231 3.74 6.16 7.29
C PRO A 231 4.92 5.84 8.21
N ALA A 232 5.86 6.77 8.42
CA ALA A 232 6.95 6.59 9.37
C ALA A 232 6.48 6.44 10.80
N LEU A 233 5.68 7.41 11.24
CA LEU A 233 5.13 7.43 12.58
C LEU A 233 4.28 6.20 12.82
N TYR A 234 3.49 5.77 11.82
CA TYR A 234 2.72 4.54 11.93
C TYR A 234 3.58 3.27 11.96
N SER A 235 4.62 3.18 11.14
CA SER A 235 5.52 2.02 11.09
C SER A 235 6.31 1.88 12.40
N VAL A 236 6.82 2.98 12.93
CA VAL A 236 7.46 3.06 14.25
C VAL A 236 6.47 2.65 15.34
N TYR A 237 5.24 3.18 15.30
CA TYR A 237 4.18 2.78 16.22
C TYR A 237 3.88 1.28 16.18
N ILE A 238 3.75 0.69 14.99
CA ILE A 238 3.52 -0.75 14.80
C ILE A 238 4.71 -1.57 15.30
N LEU A 239 5.93 -1.10 15.07
CA LEU A 239 7.14 -1.76 15.56
C LEU A 239 7.16 -1.75 17.09
N ILE A 240 6.97 -0.59 17.72
CA ILE A 240 6.94 -0.44 19.18
C ILE A 240 5.87 -1.36 19.78
N THR A 241 4.65 -1.32 19.26
CA THR A 241 3.56 -2.19 19.75
C THR A 241 3.85 -3.68 19.55
N SER A 242 4.57 -4.04 18.48
CA SER A 242 4.97 -5.43 18.22
C SER A 242 6.10 -5.91 19.12
N VAL A 243 7.12 -5.07 19.37
CA VAL A 243 8.20 -5.33 20.32
C VAL A 243 7.62 -5.52 21.72
N MET A 244 6.77 -4.60 22.16
CA MET A 244 6.08 -4.69 23.44
C MET A 244 5.25 -5.98 23.58
N ALA A 245 4.65 -6.46 22.49
CA ALA A 245 3.89 -7.71 22.48
C ALA A 245 4.77 -8.97 22.58
N LEU A 246 5.97 -8.98 21.98
CA LEU A 246 6.88 -10.14 22.04
C LEU A 246 7.66 -10.20 23.33
N SER A 247 8.09 -9.06 23.84
CA SER A 247 8.99 -8.97 24.99
C SER A 247 8.35 -9.48 26.29
N GLY A 248 7.18 -10.09 26.26
CA GLY A 248 6.50 -10.60 27.45
C GLY A 248 6.02 -9.49 28.40
N PHE A 249 6.34 -8.22 28.10
CA PHE A 249 5.67 -7.02 28.61
C PHE A 249 4.22 -6.90 28.11
N GLY A 250 3.63 -8.02 27.70
CA GLY A 250 2.22 -8.26 27.91
C GLY A 250 1.92 -8.04 29.38
N ILE A 251 1.60 -6.79 29.72
CA ILE A 251 0.54 -6.50 30.66
C ILE A 251 -0.50 -7.55 30.32
N LYS A 252 -0.63 -8.56 31.19
CA LYS A 252 -1.71 -9.53 31.08
C LYS A 252 -2.94 -8.67 31.21
N TYR A 253 -3.47 -8.23 30.07
CA TYR A 253 -4.79 -7.65 29.94
C TYR A 253 -5.75 -8.83 30.15
N GLY A 254 -5.72 -9.37 31.38
CA GLY A 254 -6.79 -10.15 31.94
C GLY A 254 -8.06 -9.36 31.72
N GLY A 255 -9.08 -10.07 31.27
CA GLY A 255 -10.20 -9.52 30.52
C GLY A 255 -10.78 -8.22 31.07
N HIS A 256 -11.41 -7.49 30.15
CA HIS A 256 -12.40 -6.45 30.40
C HIS A 256 -11.96 -4.97 30.35
N LEU A 257 -10.68 -4.63 30.47
CA LEU A 257 -10.23 -3.25 30.25
C LEU A 257 -10.00 -2.95 28.75
N SER A 258 -11.07 -3.05 27.97
CA SER A 258 -11.13 -2.47 26.63
C SER A 258 -10.97 -0.96 26.77
N ARG A 259 -9.80 -0.39 26.48
CA ARG A 259 -9.66 1.08 26.33
C ARG A 259 -10.27 1.48 24.99
N PRO A 260 -11.49 2.04 24.93
CA PRO A 260 -12.15 2.39 23.68
C PRO A 260 -11.36 3.47 22.90
N ARG A 261 -10.68 4.36 23.63
CA ARG A 261 -9.86 5.43 23.05
C ARG A 261 -8.72 4.92 22.19
N TRP A 262 -8.09 3.80 22.56
CA TRP A 262 -6.96 3.26 21.81
C TRP A 262 -7.40 2.65 20.48
N ARG A 263 -8.51 1.90 20.49
CA ARG A 263 -9.09 1.35 19.25
C ARG A 263 -9.54 2.46 18.30
N LEU A 264 -10.03 3.58 18.83
CA LEU A 264 -10.39 4.73 18.02
C LEU A 264 -9.15 5.33 17.35
N PHE A 265 -8.08 5.56 18.12
CA PHE A 265 -6.82 6.06 17.58
C PHE A 265 -6.26 5.14 16.47
N GLU A 266 -6.20 3.82 16.71
CA GLU A 266 -5.75 2.86 15.70
C GLU A 266 -6.60 2.91 14.42
N ARG A 267 -7.92 3.04 14.55
CA ARG A 267 -8.82 3.19 13.40
C ARG A 267 -8.58 4.50 12.64
N VAL A 268 -8.39 5.61 13.36
CA VAL A 268 -8.14 6.93 12.75
C VAL A 268 -6.81 6.90 12.00
N VAL A 269 -5.73 6.42 12.62
CA VAL A 269 -4.41 6.38 11.97
C VAL A 269 -4.40 5.38 10.81
N SER A 270 -5.01 4.20 10.98
CA SER A 270 -5.18 3.23 9.90
C SER A 270 -5.99 3.80 8.73
N GLY A 271 -7.06 4.56 9.01
CA GLY A 271 -7.87 5.22 8.01
C GLY A 271 -7.10 6.34 7.29
N ALA A 272 -6.35 7.16 8.03
CA ALA A 272 -5.51 8.20 7.47
C ALA A 272 -4.40 7.62 6.57
N MET A 273 -3.69 6.58 7.04
CA MET A 273 -2.69 5.88 6.23
C MET A 273 -3.31 5.34 4.94
N MET A 274 -4.47 4.68 5.04
CA MET A 274 -5.17 4.17 3.86
C MET A 274 -5.52 5.31 2.88
N PHE A 275 -6.02 6.43 3.37
CA PHE A 275 -6.36 7.58 2.54
C PHE A 275 -5.12 8.14 1.82
N PHE A 276 -4.04 8.43 2.55
CA PHE A 276 -2.83 9.01 1.96
C PHE A 276 -2.11 8.06 1.02
N SER A 277 -2.01 6.76 1.36
CA SER A 277 -1.42 5.78 0.43
C SER A 277 -2.30 5.60 -0.82
N PHE A 278 -3.62 5.67 -0.69
CA PHE A 278 -4.51 5.60 -1.85
C PHE A 278 -4.31 6.78 -2.79
N VAL A 279 -4.30 8.01 -2.25
CA VAL A 279 -4.02 9.22 -3.02
C VAL A 279 -2.62 9.16 -3.64
N GLY A 280 -1.60 8.80 -2.86
CA GLY A 280 -0.23 8.70 -3.35
C GLY A 280 -0.03 7.65 -4.45
N MET A 281 -0.73 6.51 -4.38
CA MET A 281 -0.72 5.49 -5.44
C MET A 281 -1.28 6.03 -6.76
N TRP A 282 -2.46 6.66 -6.73
CA TRP A 282 -3.09 7.17 -7.94
C TRP A 282 -2.41 8.42 -8.49
N ASP A 283 -1.90 9.31 -7.63
CA ASP A 283 -1.16 10.50 -8.03
C ASP A 283 0.15 10.13 -8.72
N SER A 284 0.94 9.23 -8.12
CA SER A 284 2.17 8.74 -8.74
C SER A 284 1.91 8.02 -10.07
N LEU A 285 0.87 7.19 -10.16
CA LEU A 285 0.48 6.55 -11.42
C LEU A 285 0.04 7.58 -12.47
N GLY A 286 -0.73 8.60 -12.09
CA GLY A 286 -1.19 9.67 -12.98
C GLY A 286 -0.02 10.47 -13.57
N ILE A 287 0.97 10.81 -12.73
CA ILE A 287 2.19 11.51 -13.17
C ILE A 287 3.02 10.59 -14.09
N LEU A 288 3.16 9.30 -13.76
CA LEU A 288 3.87 8.34 -14.60
C LEU A 288 3.19 8.16 -15.97
N LEU A 289 1.87 8.06 -16.01
CA LEU A 289 1.09 8.01 -17.25
C LEU A 289 1.26 9.28 -18.08
N TYR A 290 1.24 10.45 -17.42
CA TYR A 290 1.46 11.73 -18.08
C TYR A 290 2.84 11.80 -18.74
N ILE A 291 3.91 11.43 -18.00
CA ILE A 291 5.27 11.37 -18.54
C ILE A 291 5.34 10.37 -19.70
N HIS A 292 4.74 9.19 -19.54
CA HIS A 292 4.76 8.14 -20.53
C HIS A 292 4.15 8.56 -21.87
N VAL A 293 2.98 9.21 -21.84
CA VAL A 293 2.28 9.71 -23.04
C VAL A 293 3.14 10.73 -23.80
N GLN A 294 3.93 11.54 -23.10
CA GLN A 294 4.80 12.54 -23.73
C GLN A 294 6.06 11.93 -24.38
N THR A 295 6.51 10.76 -23.93
CA THR A 295 7.79 10.14 -24.34
C THR A 295 7.65 9.08 -25.46
N LEU A 296 6.49 8.94 -26.09
CA LEU A 296 6.13 7.74 -26.85
C LEU A 296 7.02 7.42 -28.07
N GLY A 297 7.73 6.28 -27.94
CA GLY A 297 7.85 5.23 -28.95
C GLY A 297 7.31 3.91 -28.38
N ILE A 298 6.42 3.23 -29.11
CA ILE A 298 5.77 1.98 -28.67
C ILE A 298 6.66 0.79 -29.05
N SER A 299 7.68 0.50 -28.25
CA SER A 299 8.38 -0.79 -28.30
C SER A 299 7.82 -1.73 -27.23
N TRP A 300 7.47 -2.95 -27.65
CA TRP A 300 7.07 -4.02 -26.74
C TRP A 300 8.33 -4.55 -26.06
N ASP A 301 8.43 -4.38 -24.74
CA ASP A 301 9.60 -4.79 -23.94
C ASP A 301 9.25 -5.84 -22.87
N LEU A 302 10.31 -6.49 -22.37
CA LEU A 302 10.33 -7.50 -21.30
C LEU A 302 9.42 -7.16 -20.10
N GLY A 303 9.24 -5.87 -19.81
CA GLY A 303 8.35 -5.38 -18.76
C GLY A 303 6.90 -5.85 -18.89
N GLN A 304 6.37 -6.08 -20.11
CA GLN A 304 5.01 -6.56 -20.30
C GLN A 304 4.84 -8.03 -19.90
N ILE A 305 5.85 -8.86 -20.20
CA ILE A 305 5.88 -10.27 -19.78
C ILE A 305 5.93 -10.34 -18.26
N LEU A 306 6.73 -9.47 -17.64
CA LEU A 306 6.86 -9.39 -16.18
C LEU A 306 5.56 -8.89 -15.52
N ALA A 307 4.87 -7.93 -16.15
CA ALA A 307 3.55 -7.46 -15.74
C ALA A 307 2.52 -8.60 -15.73
N LEU A 308 2.42 -9.33 -16.84
CA LEU A 308 1.51 -10.46 -16.97
C LEU A 308 1.88 -11.57 -15.96
N GLY A 309 3.16 -11.92 -15.87
CA GLY A 309 3.64 -12.95 -14.94
C GLY A 309 3.36 -12.63 -13.47
N THR A 310 3.35 -11.35 -13.10
CA THR A 310 3.10 -10.93 -11.71
C THR A 310 1.61 -10.99 -11.37
N TRP A 311 0.72 -10.55 -12.28
CA TRP A 311 -0.70 -10.38 -11.97
C TRP A 311 -1.58 -11.55 -12.41
N VAL A 312 -1.18 -12.33 -13.41
CA VAL A 312 -1.95 -13.49 -13.88
C VAL A 312 -2.17 -14.52 -12.77
N PRO A 313 -1.17 -14.92 -11.96
CA PRO A 313 -1.39 -15.86 -10.86
C PRO A 313 -2.42 -15.35 -9.84
N VAL A 314 -2.34 -14.07 -9.48
CA VAL A 314 -3.27 -13.44 -8.51
C VAL A 314 -4.70 -13.41 -9.07
N LEU A 315 -4.85 -13.05 -10.34
CA LEU A 315 -6.14 -13.06 -11.03
C LEU A 315 -6.70 -14.48 -11.14
N PHE A 316 -5.85 -15.45 -11.48
CA PHE A 316 -6.26 -16.85 -11.62
C PHE A 316 -6.72 -17.42 -10.29
N GLU A 317 -5.97 -17.19 -9.20
CA GLU A 317 -6.36 -17.61 -7.86
C GLU A 317 -7.66 -16.94 -7.42
N PHE A 318 -7.81 -15.64 -7.65
CA PHE A 318 -9.04 -14.92 -7.35
C PHE A 318 -10.25 -15.50 -8.09
N ILE A 319 -10.12 -15.73 -9.41
CA ILE A 319 -11.17 -16.31 -10.26
C ILE A 319 -11.46 -17.76 -9.84
N TYR A 320 -10.43 -18.54 -9.53
CA TYR A 320 -10.55 -19.92 -9.08
C TYR A 320 -11.37 -20.02 -7.79
N ILE A 321 -11.03 -19.22 -6.77
CA ILE A 321 -11.78 -19.18 -5.51
C ILE A 321 -13.20 -18.63 -5.73
N LEU A 322 -13.37 -17.70 -6.67
CA LEU A 322 -14.69 -17.16 -7.01
C LEU A 322 -15.63 -18.21 -7.61
N ILE A 323 -15.14 -19.01 -8.56
CA ILE A 323 -15.94 -20.02 -9.27
C ILE A 323 -16.20 -21.23 -8.39
N LEU A 324 -15.13 -21.78 -7.79
CA LEU A 324 -15.20 -23.06 -7.06
C LEU A 324 -15.55 -22.88 -5.58
N GLY A 325 -15.52 -21.64 -5.07
CA GLY A 325 -15.57 -21.36 -3.64
C GLY A 325 -14.23 -21.63 -2.97
N ILE A 326 -14.09 -21.20 -1.71
CA ILE A 326 -12.95 -21.62 -0.90
C ILE A 326 -13.07 -23.14 -0.74
N PRO A 327 -12.12 -23.95 -1.25
CA PRO A 327 -12.18 -25.39 -1.04
C PRO A 327 -12.21 -25.62 0.47
N SER A 328 -13.19 -26.38 0.95
CA SER A 328 -13.39 -26.76 2.35
C SER A 328 -12.23 -27.55 2.97
N VAL A 329 -11.09 -27.63 2.29
CA VAL A 329 -9.81 -28.17 2.78
C VAL A 329 -9.28 -27.39 4.00
N LEU A 330 -9.69 -26.13 4.20
CA LEU A 330 -9.45 -25.41 5.46
C LEU A 330 -10.36 -25.87 6.62
N GLU A 331 -11.48 -26.52 6.33
CA GLU A 331 -12.41 -27.09 7.31
C GLU A 331 -11.91 -28.46 7.85
N ILE A 332 -11.01 -29.13 7.11
CA ILE A 332 -10.43 -30.44 7.47
C ILE A 332 -9.32 -30.34 8.55
N ARG A 333 -8.89 -29.12 8.95
CA ARG A 333 -7.91 -28.94 10.04
C ARG A 333 -8.52 -28.64 11.40
N VAL A 334 -9.82 -28.85 11.60
CA VAL A 334 -10.30 -29.20 12.94
C VAL A 334 -10.08 -30.70 13.08
N PRO A 335 -9.15 -31.17 13.93
CA PRO A 335 -8.96 -32.59 14.12
C PRO A 335 -10.28 -33.16 14.67
N GLN A 336 -11.02 -33.89 13.83
CA GLN A 336 -12.26 -34.58 14.22
C GLN A 336 -12.05 -35.48 15.44
N ASN A 337 -10.82 -35.94 15.62
CA ASN A 337 -10.31 -36.67 16.77
C ASN A 337 -10.47 -35.92 18.12
N GLN A 338 -10.47 -34.58 18.17
CA GLN A 338 -10.81 -33.85 19.40
C GLN A 338 -12.32 -33.75 19.66
N ILE A 339 -13.14 -33.75 18.61
CA ILE A 339 -14.60 -33.76 18.74
C ILE A 339 -15.09 -35.16 19.13
N GLN A 340 -14.42 -36.22 18.66
CA GLN A 340 -14.76 -37.60 19.04
C GLN A 340 -14.28 -37.98 20.44
N ALA A 341 -13.15 -37.44 20.92
CA ALA A 341 -12.67 -37.70 22.28
C ALA A 341 -13.44 -36.93 23.36
N ASN A 342 -13.90 -35.70 23.08
CA ASN A 342 -14.53 -34.82 24.08
C ASN A 342 -16.00 -34.47 23.78
N GLY A 343 -16.59 -35.01 22.71
CA GLY A 343 -17.96 -34.74 22.28
C GLY A 343 -19.03 -34.94 23.36
N PRO A 344 -18.98 -36.01 24.18
CA PRO A 344 -19.99 -36.23 25.23
C PRO A 344 -19.91 -35.22 26.39
N GLU A 345 -18.72 -34.72 26.73
CA GLU A 345 -18.54 -33.79 27.86
C GLU A 345 -18.84 -32.34 27.47
N MET A 346 -18.45 -31.89 26.26
CA MET A 346 -18.77 -30.54 25.82
C MET A 346 -20.28 -30.32 25.60
N MET A 347 -21.03 -31.37 25.23
CA MET A 347 -22.49 -31.26 25.09
C MET A 347 -23.20 -31.07 26.44
N LYS A 348 -22.66 -31.58 27.55
CA LYS A 348 -23.20 -31.33 28.91
C LYS A 348 -23.00 -29.88 29.35
N VAL A 349 -21.88 -29.24 28.98
CA VAL A 349 -21.60 -27.83 29.32
C VAL A 349 -22.53 -26.87 28.58
N TYR A 350 -22.91 -27.19 27.34
CA TYR A 350 -23.86 -26.37 26.58
C TYR A 350 -25.32 -26.58 26.99
N HIS A 351 -25.70 -27.80 27.41
CA HIS A 351 -27.05 -28.02 27.92
C HIS A 351 -27.29 -27.43 29.32
N GLY A 352 -26.32 -27.48 30.23
CA GLY A 352 -26.46 -26.91 31.57
C GLY A 352 -26.64 -25.38 31.59
N ARG A 353 -26.06 -24.65 30.62
CA ARG A 353 -26.09 -23.18 30.59
C ARG A 353 -27.39 -22.59 30.03
N ASN A 354 -28.11 -23.34 29.19
CA ASN A 354 -29.38 -22.90 28.60
C ASN A 354 -30.59 -23.13 29.53
N GLU A 355 -30.48 -23.99 30.53
CA GLU A 355 -31.54 -24.15 31.53
C GLU A 355 -31.51 -23.02 32.57
N GLU A 356 -30.33 -22.55 32.97
CA GLU A 356 -30.20 -21.41 33.89
C GLU A 356 -30.72 -20.09 33.31
N THR A 357 -30.63 -19.89 32.00
CA THR A 357 -31.10 -18.65 31.34
C THR A 357 -32.59 -18.66 30.97
N ARG A 358 -33.22 -19.85 30.87
CA ARG A 358 -34.68 -19.95 30.73
C ARG A 358 -35.44 -19.59 32.01
N GLY A 359 -34.79 -19.69 33.19
CA GLY A 359 -35.39 -19.26 34.46
C GLY A 359 -35.43 -17.74 34.68
N LEU A 360 -34.69 -16.95 33.90
CA LEU A 360 -34.55 -15.50 34.10
C LEU A 360 -35.42 -14.64 33.17
N THR A 361 -36.07 -15.22 32.16
CA THR A 361 -36.85 -14.45 31.17
C THR A 361 -38.37 -14.56 31.34
N THR A 362 -38.87 -15.28 32.33
CA THR A 362 -40.31 -15.35 32.66
C THR A 362 -40.71 -14.53 33.88
N ARG A 363 -39.80 -13.74 34.48
CA ARG A 363 -40.19 -12.78 35.53
C ARG A 363 -40.87 -11.57 34.90
N SER A 364 -42.20 -11.60 34.95
CA SER A 364 -43.10 -10.49 34.66
C SER A 364 -42.63 -9.20 35.36
N PRO A 365 -42.66 -8.03 34.68
CA PRO A 365 -42.23 -6.74 35.27
C PRO A 365 -43.10 -6.19 36.41
N ASP A 366 -44.23 -6.83 36.77
CA ASP A 366 -45.29 -6.16 37.54
C ASP A 366 -45.34 -6.50 39.04
N ALA A 367 -44.22 -6.83 39.68
CA ALA A 367 -44.20 -7.02 41.14
C ALA A 367 -42.98 -6.39 41.80
N ILE A 368 -42.97 -5.05 41.83
CA ILE A 368 -42.22 -4.29 42.82
C ILE A 368 -43.10 -4.22 44.07
N SER A 369 -43.05 -5.27 44.89
CA SER A 369 -43.55 -5.22 46.27
C SER A 369 -42.36 -5.10 47.21
N LEU A 370 -42.34 -3.97 47.91
CA LEU A 370 -41.53 -3.69 49.10
C LEU A 370 -41.66 -4.82 50.13
N SER A 371 -40.54 -5.45 50.50
CA SER A 371 -40.12 -5.77 51.87
C SER A 371 -39.14 -6.95 51.86
N GLU A 372 -37.93 -6.77 52.36
CA GLU A 372 -37.53 -7.38 53.63
C GLU A 372 -36.06 -7.06 53.92
N SER A 373 -35.87 -6.51 55.12
CA SER A 373 -34.60 -6.28 55.76
C SER A 373 -33.95 -7.64 56.07
N SER A 374 -32.89 -7.99 55.35
CA SER A 374 -32.03 -9.11 55.73
C SER A 374 -30.83 -8.58 56.52
N THR A 375 -30.92 -8.72 57.84
CA THR A 375 -29.85 -8.52 58.81
C THR A 375 -28.68 -9.45 58.50
N TRP A 376 -27.52 -8.90 58.20
CA TRP A 376 -26.28 -9.65 58.01
C TRP A 376 -25.65 -9.97 59.37
N THR A 377 -25.56 -11.25 59.72
CA THR A 377 -24.73 -11.74 60.82
C THR A 377 -23.38 -12.21 60.30
N TRP A 378 -22.30 -11.68 60.87
CA TRP A 378 -20.94 -12.10 60.59
C TRP A 378 -20.62 -13.40 61.33
N PRO A 379 -19.92 -14.37 60.71
CA PRO A 379 -19.41 -15.53 61.43
C PRO A 379 -18.23 -15.12 62.31
N ALA A 380 -18.27 -15.51 63.58
CA ALA A 380 -17.19 -15.33 64.53
C ALA A 380 -15.97 -16.19 64.14
N ALA A 381 -14.78 -15.63 64.31
CA ALA A 381 -13.52 -16.32 64.18
C ALA A 381 -13.36 -17.37 65.30
N SER A 382 -13.07 -18.60 64.93
CA SER A 382 -12.68 -19.68 65.86
C SER A 382 -11.21 -19.54 66.28
N PRO A 383 -10.87 -19.88 67.54
CA PRO A 383 -9.52 -19.76 68.11
C PRO A 383 -8.51 -20.76 67.55
#